data_AF-M1BFG0-F1
#
_entry.id   AF-M1BFG0-F1
#
_cell.length_a   1.000
_cell.length_b   1.000
_cell.length_c   1.000
_cell.angle_alpha   90.00
_cell.angle_beta   90.00
_cell.angle_gamma   90.00
#
_symmetry.space_group_name_H-M   'P 1'
#
loop_
_entity.id
_entity.type
_entity.pdbx_description
1 polymer ?
#
loop_
_entity_poly.entity_id
_entity_poly.type
_entity_poly.pdbx_seq_one_letter_code
_entity_poly.pdbx_strand_id
1 'polypeptide(L)'
;MATVNENMGGFFFLYGFGGTGKTYSWKTLSAAIRSKGDVVLTVASSRIASLLLPGGRTTHSRFVIPLNITEDSTCNLKQGTPLAHLLIKTKLIIWDEAPMMHKHCFEALDKTLRDIIGYKDATKSELPFGGKTIVLGGDFRQILPVIPKGSRQDIVNATLNSSYLWPHCELLTLTKNMRLQNSDADTDLKELQEFSDWILAVGDGSIGNSFDGIDKV
;
A
#
# COMPACT_ATOMS: atom_id res chain seq x y z
N MET A 1 -5.07 14.75 -5.17
CA MET A 1 -5.75 15.66 -4.21
C MET A 1 -7.19 15.96 -4.62
N ALA A 2 -7.52 16.11 -5.92
CA ALA A 2 -8.90 16.34 -6.39
C ALA A 2 -9.90 15.31 -5.85
N THR A 3 -9.60 14.02 -5.99
CA THR A 3 -10.41 12.90 -5.47
C THR A 3 -10.75 13.01 -3.98
N VAL A 4 -9.78 13.42 -3.16
CA VAL A 4 -9.96 13.62 -1.71
C VAL A 4 -10.83 14.85 -1.42
N ASN A 5 -10.58 15.97 -2.11
CA ASN A 5 -11.33 17.21 -1.90
C ASN A 5 -12.80 17.04 -2.32
N GLU A 6 -13.04 16.37 -3.44
CA GLU A 6 -14.38 16.20 -4.06
C GLU A 6 -15.12 14.93 -3.59
N ASN A 7 -14.46 14.06 -2.81
CA ASN A 7 -15.00 12.76 -2.35
C ASN A 7 -15.46 11.84 -3.48
N MET A 8 -14.79 11.89 -4.63
CA MET A 8 -15.07 11.01 -5.76
C MET A 8 -14.60 9.57 -5.53
N GLY A 9 -13.81 9.34 -4.47
CA GLY A 9 -13.09 8.09 -4.27
C GLY A 9 -11.89 7.99 -5.21
N GLY A 10 -11.19 6.86 -5.16
CA GLY A 10 -10.08 6.58 -6.04
C GLY A 10 -9.12 5.58 -5.43
N PHE A 11 -8.58 4.70 -6.27
CA PHE A 11 -7.66 3.67 -5.85
C PHE A 11 -6.33 3.88 -6.56
N PHE A 12 -5.27 4.15 -5.80
CA PHE A 12 -3.96 4.48 -6.34
C PHE A 12 -2.89 3.57 -5.74
N PHE A 13 -1.86 3.29 -6.52
CA PHE A 13 -0.62 2.67 -6.06
C PHE A 13 0.55 3.61 -6.33
N LEU A 14 1.23 4.09 -5.29
CA LEU A 14 2.48 4.83 -5.41
C LEU A 14 3.65 3.86 -5.37
N TYR A 15 4.12 3.51 -6.56
CA TYR A 15 5.34 2.78 -6.77
C TYR A 15 6.55 3.68 -6.57
N GLY A 16 7.60 3.13 -5.96
CA GLY A 16 8.89 3.79 -5.92
C GLY A 16 9.89 2.91 -5.20
N PHE A 17 11.15 2.94 -5.61
CA PHE A 17 12.20 2.17 -4.94
C PHE A 17 12.58 2.77 -3.58
N GLY A 18 13.49 2.09 -2.88
CA GLY A 18 14.11 2.61 -1.67
C GLY A 18 14.73 3.99 -1.89
N GLY A 19 14.44 4.95 -1.00
CA GLY A 19 15.04 6.29 -1.05
C GLY A 19 14.31 7.32 -1.93
N THR A 20 13.22 6.96 -2.62
CA THR A 20 12.47 7.91 -3.47
C THR A 20 11.56 8.89 -2.71
N GLY A 21 11.49 8.79 -1.38
CA GLY A 21 10.71 9.72 -0.55
C GLY A 21 9.25 9.34 -0.34
N LYS A 22 8.82 8.09 -0.59
CA LYS A 22 7.44 7.62 -0.32
C LYS A 22 6.93 8.01 1.08
N THR A 23 7.70 7.71 2.13
CA THR A 23 7.34 8.07 3.51
C THR A 23 7.19 9.58 3.72
N TYR A 24 7.99 10.39 3.03
CA TYR A 24 7.83 11.85 3.05
C TYR A 24 6.50 12.25 2.39
N SER A 25 6.16 11.67 1.24
CA SER A 25 4.86 11.89 0.59
C SER A 25 3.68 11.53 1.50
N TRP A 26 3.76 10.42 2.25
CA TRP A 26 2.74 10.04 3.23
C TRP A 26 2.55 11.07 4.33
N LYS A 27 3.66 11.58 4.89
CA LYS A 27 3.63 12.62 5.92
C LYS A 27 3.04 13.91 5.38
N THR A 28 3.47 14.35 4.20
CA THR A 28 3.02 15.59 3.56
C THR A 28 1.54 15.53 3.21
N LEU A 29 1.08 14.45 2.55
CA LEU A 29 -0.34 14.27 2.23
C LEU A 29 -1.21 14.22 3.49
N SER A 30 -0.78 13.46 4.50
CA SER A 30 -1.49 13.37 5.77
C SER A 30 -1.60 14.72 6.46
N ALA A 31 -0.51 15.49 6.51
CA ALA A 31 -0.49 16.82 7.13
C ALA A 31 -1.39 17.81 6.38
N ALA A 32 -1.33 17.83 5.04
CA ALA A 32 -2.10 18.74 4.21
C ALA A 32 -3.63 18.51 4.27
N ILE A 33 -4.06 17.26 4.48
CA ILE A 33 -5.48 16.94 4.63
C ILE A 33 -5.92 17.18 6.08
N ARG A 34 -5.12 16.74 7.07
CA ARG A 34 -5.44 16.95 8.49
C ARG A 34 -5.46 18.42 8.88
N SER A 35 -4.67 19.28 8.24
CA SER A 35 -4.71 20.74 8.48
C SER A 35 -6.06 21.38 8.11
N LYS A 36 -6.86 20.72 7.26
CA LYS A 36 -8.23 21.12 6.92
C LYS A 36 -9.28 20.57 7.89
N GLY A 37 -8.87 19.84 8.93
CA GLY A 37 -9.76 19.15 9.87
C GLY A 37 -10.27 17.79 9.38
N ASP A 38 -9.83 17.33 8.21
CA ASP A 38 -10.23 16.04 7.64
C ASP A 38 -9.46 14.86 8.25
N VAL A 39 -10.06 13.67 8.18
CA VAL A 39 -9.49 12.45 8.77
C VAL A 39 -8.70 11.65 7.74
N VAL A 40 -7.42 11.39 8.05
CA VAL A 40 -6.53 10.48 7.30
C VAL A 40 -6.10 9.32 8.18
N LEU A 41 -6.30 8.10 7.69
CA LEU A 41 -5.78 6.89 8.33
C LEU A 41 -4.50 6.45 7.63
N THR A 42 -3.41 6.40 8.38
CA THR A 42 -2.14 5.82 7.94
C THR A 42 -1.98 4.44 8.54
N VAL A 43 -1.73 3.46 7.68
CA VAL A 43 -1.48 2.08 8.07
C VAL A 43 -0.29 1.53 7.32
N ALA A 44 0.29 0.45 7.85
CA ALA A 44 1.32 -0.30 7.14
C ALA A 44 1.15 -1.80 7.35
N SER A 45 1.71 -2.58 6.44
CA SER A 45 1.67 -4.05 6.51
C SER A 45 2.51 -4.60 7.66
N SER A 46 3.64 -3.97 7.99
CA SER A 46 4.51 -4.35 9.10
C SER A 46 4.44 -3.36 10.26
N ARG A 47 4.74 -3.85 11.48
CA ARG A 47 4.79 -3.00 12.67
C ARG A 47 5.87 -1.93 12.55
N ILE A 48 7.05 -2.28 12.04
CA ILE A 48 8.17 -1.35 11.90
C ILE A 48 7.82 -0.21 10.95
N ALA A 49 7.24 -0.52 9.78
CA ALA A 49 6.81 0.50 8.82
C ALA A 49 5.75 1.43 9.42
N SER A 50 4.82 0.89 10.22
CA SER A 50 3.76 1.70 10.84
C SER A 50 4.31 2.77 11.81
N LEU A 51 5.45 2.54 12.46
CA LEU A 51 6.09 3.50 13.36
C LEU A 51 6.62 4.75 12.62
N LEU A 52 6.88 4.65 11.32
CA LEU A 52 7.36 5.76 10.51
C LEU A 52 6.25 6.68 10.02
N LEU A 53 4.99 6.27 10.20
CA LEU A 53 3.80 6.98 9.76
C LEU A 53 3.13 7.77 10.91
N PRO A 54 2.62 8.98 10.66
CA PRO A 54 2.00 9.81 11.69
C PRO A 54 0.67 9.21 12.18
N GLY A 55 0.66 8.68 13.41
CA GLY A 55 -0.47 7.94 13.98
C GLY A 55 -0.64 6.55 13.35
N GLY A 56 0.43 6.01 12.78
CA GLY A 56 0.44 4.74 12.08
C GLY A 56 0.05 3.56 12.95
N ARG A 57 -0.64 2.60 12.35
CA ARG A 57 -0.96 1.29 12.93
C ARG A 57 -0.75 0.21 11.90
N THR A 58 -0.61 -1.03 12.34
CA THR A 58 -0.66 -2.16 11.40
C THR A 58 -2.06 -2.27 10.81
N THR A 59 -2.15 -2.78 9.58
CA THR A 59 -3.43 -2.98 8.89
C THR A 59 -4.33 -3.94 9.65
N HIS A 60 -3.77 -5.05 10.15
CA HIS A 60 -4.45 -5.99 11.03
C HIS A 60 -5.06 -5.32 12.27
N SER A 61 -4.32 -4.44 12.95
CA SER A 61 -4.84 -3.77 14.16
C SER A 61 -5.81 -2.62 13.86
N ARG A 62 -5.63 -1.91 12.74
CA ARG A 62 -6.51 -0.79 12.36
C ARG A 62 -7.86 -1.28 11.86
N PHE A 63 -7.86 -2.33 11.05
CA PHE A 63 -9.08 -2.80 10.37
C PHE A 63 -9.60 -4.11 10.95
N VAL A 64 -8.90 -4.73 11.91
CA VAL A 64 -9.31 -6.02 12.50
C VAL A 64 -9.40 -7.11 11.42
N ILE A 65 -8.40 -7.12 10.52
CA ILE A 65 -8.27 -8.14 9.46
C ILE A 65 -7.94 -9.48 10.12
N PRO A 66 -8.71 -10.55 9.85
CA PRO A 66 -8.42 -11.89 10.35
C PRO A 66 -7.00 -12.35 10.01
N LEU A 67 -6.36 -13.11 10.90
CA LEU A 67 -5.03 -13.68 10.64
C LEU A 67 -5.10 -14.79 9.58
N ASN A 68 -6.15 -15.62 9.66
CA ASN A 68 -6.46 -16.61 8.64
C ASN A 68 -7.38 -15.96 7.61
N ILE A 69 -6.81 -15.50 6.51
CA ILE A 69 -7.52 -14.79 5.47
C ILE A 69 -7.84 -15.71 4.29
N THR A 70 -9.06 -15.63 3.79
CA THR A 70 -9.58 -16.36 2.62
C THR A 70 -10.27 -15.39 1.68
N GLU A 71 -10.64 -15.86 0.49
CA GLU A 71 -11.37 -15.05 -0.49
C GLU A 71 -12.67 -14.47 0.09
N ASP A 72 -13.42 -15.23 0.88
CA ASP A 72 -14.69 -14.81 1.48
C ASP A 72 -14.54 -13.98 2.76
N SER A 73 -13.31 -13.76 3.21
CA SER A 73 -13.07 -13.04 4.45
C SER A 73 -13.50 -11.58 4.36
N THR A 74 -13.98 -11.06 5.49
CA THR A 74 -14.24 -9.64 5.72
C THR A 74 -13.44 -9.19 6.94
N CYS A 75 -13.26 -7.89 7.11
CA CYS A 75 -12.74 -7.35 8.37
C CYS A 75 -13.77 -7.56 9.49
N ASN A 76 -13.32 -7.91 10.70
CA ASN A 76 -14.19 -8.12 11.86
C ASN A 76 -14.67 -6.79 12.47
N LEU A 77 -15.29 -5.95 11.65
CA LEU A 77 -15.80 -4.63 11.98
C LEU A 77 -17.31 -4.64 11.92
N LYS A 78 -17.96 -4.36 13.05
CA LYS A 78 -19.42 -4.21 13.12
C LYS A 78 -19.83 -2.78 12.79
N GLN A 79 -20.97 -2.65 12.13
CA GLN A 79 -21.65 -1.37 11.93
C GLN A 79 -21.97 -0.72 13.30
N GLY A 80 -22.04 0.62 13.33
CA GLY A 80 -22.33 1.39 14.55
C GLY A 80 -21.18 1.44 15.58
N THR A 81 -20.07 0.74 15.36
CA THR A 81 -18.90 0.83 16.24
C THR A 81 -18.17 2.18 16.06
N PRO A 82 -17.43 2.66 17.08
CA PRO A 82 -16.61 3.88 16.95
C PRO A 82 -15.62 3.80 15.78
N LEU A 83 -15.09 2.61 15.49
CA LEU A 83 -14.18 2.39 14.37
C LEU A 83 -14.91 2.45 13.01
N ALA A 84 -16.11 1.89 12.89
CA ALA A 84 -16.93 2.07 11.69
C ALA A 84 -17.26 3.55 11.45
N HIS A 85 -17.60 4.30 12.50
CA HIS A 85 -17.81 5.76 12.39
C HIS A 85 -16.55 6.50 11.95
N LEU A 86 -15.37 6.09 12.43
CA LEU A 86 -14.09 6.64 11.99
C LEU A 86 -13.85 6.38 10.50
N LEU A 87 -14.10 5.16 10.02
CA LEU A 87 -13.96 4.80 8.61
C LEU A 87 -14.90 5.62 7.72
N ILE A 88 -16.15 5.80 8.14
CA ILE A 88 -17.12 6.64 7.43
C ILE A 88 -16.64 8.09 7.31
N LYS A 89 -16.02 8.66 8.36
CA LYS A 89 -15.47 10.02 8.34
C LYS A 89 -14.12 10.15 7.63
N THR A 90 -13.41 9.03 7.42
CA THR A 90 -12.08 9.04 6.80
C THR A 90 -12.16 9.47 5.34
N LYS A 91 -11.33 10.43 4.94
CA LYS A 91 -11.23 10.94 3.56
C LYS A 91 -10.19 10.20 2.74
N LEU A 92 -9.10 9.79 3.40
CA LEU A 92 -7.98 9.11 2.79
C LEU A 92 -7.46 7.99 3.70
N ILE A 93 -7.22 6.82 3.10
CA ILE A 93 -6.47 5.73 3.72
C ILE A 93 -5.16 5.58 2.95
N ILE A 94 -4.05 5.66 3.67
CA ILE A 94 -2.70 5.39 3.15
C ILE A 94 -2.24 4.06 3.73
N TRP A 95 -1.82 3.14 2.87
CA TRP A 95 -1.31 1.83 3.27
C TRP A 95 0.10 1.63 2.71
N ASP A 96 1.09 1.69 3.60
CA ASP A 96 2.51 1.51 3.26
C ASP A 96 2.95 0.04 3.33
N GLU A 97 3.96 -0.32 2.53
CA GLU A 97 4.43 -1.70 2.34
C GLU A 97 3.34 -2.67 1.86
N ALA A 98 2.43 -2.20 1.01
CA ALA A 98 1.29 -2.97 0.51
C ALA A 98 1.69 -4.30 -0.18
N PRO A 99 2.75 -4.40 -1.01
CA PRO A 99 3.13 -5.65 -1.67
C PRO A 99 3.38 -6.84 -0.74
N MET A 100 3.70 -6.60 0.53
CA MET A 100 3.93 -7.66 1.53
C MET A 100 2.65 -8.43 1.92
N MET A 101 1.47 -7.88 1.60
CA MET A 101 0.19 -8.41 2.09
C MET A 101 -0.51 -9.27 1.05
N HIS A 102 -1.14 -10.35 1.51
CA HIS A 102 -1.99 -11.18 0.67
C HIS A 102 -3.15 -10.35 0.09
N LYS A 103 -3.51 -10.57 -1.17
CA LYS A 103 -4.59 -9.85 -1.87
C LYS A 103 -5.90 -9.81 -1.09
N HIS A 104 -6.26 -10.94 -0.48
CA HIS A 104 -7.46 -11.08 0.34
C HIS A 104 -7.53 -10.11 1.53
N CYS A 105 -6.40 -9.57 2.02
CA CYS A 105 -6.44 -8.52 3.04
C CYS A 105 -7.02 -7.20 2.48
N PHE A 106 -6.73 -6.88 1.22
CA PHE A 106 -7.28 -5.71 0.54
C PHE A 106 -8.75 -5.94 0.17
N GLU A 107 -9.07 -7.14 -0.32
CA GLU A 107 -10.44 -7.54 -0.69
C GLU A 107 -11.36 -7.60 0.53
N ALA A 108 -10.86 -8.10 1.68
CA ALA A 108 -11.60 -8.08 2.93
C ALA A 108 -11.88 -6.67 3.42
N LEU A 109 -10.94 -5.74 3.24
CA LEU A 109 -11.16 -4.32 3.55
C LEU A 109 -12.18 -3.70 2.59
N ASP A 110 -12.08 -3.98 1.29
CA ASP A 110 -13.01 -3.52 0.26
C ASP A 110 -14.44 -3.96 0.57
N LYS A 111 -14.66 -5.27 0.77
CA LYS A 111 -15.97 -5.85 1.12
C LYS A 111 -16.55 -5.19 2.37
N THR A 112 -15.74 -5.01 3.41
CA THR A 112 -16.19 -4.36 4.65
C THR A 112 -16.53 -2.88 4.45
N LEU A 113 -15.74 -2.13 3.67
CA LEU A 113 -16.03 -0.72 3.42
C LEU A 113 -17.28 -0.54 2.54
N ARG A 114 -17.47 -1.41 1.54
CA ARG A 114 -18.70 -1.44 0.74
C ARG A 114 -19.93 -1.70 1.59
N ASP A 115 -19.86 -2.63 2.54
CA ASP A 115 -20.97 -2.88 3.48
C ASP A 115 -21.24 -1.68 4.40
N ILE A 116 -20.22 -1.18 5.10
CA ILE A 116 -20.36 -0.09 6.08
C ILE A 116 -20.84 1.22 5.41
N ILE A 117 -20.35 1.53 4.21
CA ILE A 117 -20.68 2.77 3.50
C ILE A 117 -21.95 2.61 2.67
N GLY A 118 -22.12 1.45 2.03
CA GLY A 118 -23.30 1.10 1.24
C GLY A 118 -24.59 1.15 2.06
N TYR A 119 -24.52 0.82 3.35
CA TYR A 119 -25.65 0.99 4.28
C TYR A 119 -26.17 2.44 4.35
N LYS A 120 -25.29 3.43 4.19
CA LYS A 120 -25.66 4.86 4.19
C LYS A 120 -25.99 5.40 2.81
N ASP A 121 -25.33 4.87 1.79
CA ASP A 121 -25.45 5.31 0.41
C ASP A 121 -25.26 4.11 -0.52
N ALA A 122 -26.38 3.55 -0.97
CA ALA A 122 -26.39 2.36 -1.81
C ALA A 122 -25.65 2.56 -3.15
N THR A 123 -25.47 3.79 -3.62
CA THR A 123 -24.72 4.05 -4.85
C THR A 123 -23.23 3.76 -4.71
N LYS A 124 -22.72 3.69 -3.47
CA LYS A 124 -21.31 3.47 -3.16
C LYS A 124 -20.94 2.00 -2.96
N SER A 125 -21.91 1.08 -2.85
CA SER A 125 -21.63 -0.36 -2.67
C SER A 125 -20.86 -0.96 -3.85
N GLU A 126 -21.07 -0.42 -5.04
CA GLU A 126 -20.44 -0.90 -6.28
C GLU A 126 -19.04 -0.31 -6.49
N LEU A 127 -18.69 0.76 -5.78
CA LEU A 127 -17.40 1.42 -5.91
C LEU A 127 -16.33 0.69 -5.08
N PRO A 128 -15.09 0.54 -5.60
CA PRO A 128 -13.98 0.07 -4.81
C PRO A 128 -13.86 0.82 -3.48
N PHE A 129 -13.70 0.06 -2.40
CA PHE A 129 -13.60 0.48 -1.02
C PHE A 129 -14.77 1.38 -0.57
N GLY A 130 -15.97 1.16 -1.10
CA GLY A 130 -17.15 1.97 -0.79
C GLY A 130 -16.99 3.44 -1.19
N GLY A 131 -16.22 3.71 -2.24
CA GLY A 131 -15.92 5.07 -2.71
C GLY A 131 -14.93 5.84 -1.83
N LYS A 132 -14.16 5.16 -0.98
CA LYS A 132 -13.06 5.79 -0.25
C LYS A 132 -11.85 6.00 -1.14
N THR A 133 -11.11 7.07 -0.88
CA THR A 133 -9.80 7.26 -1.52
C THR A 133 -8.78 6.42 -0.78
N ILE A 134 -8.16 5.47 -1.48
CA ILE A 134 -7.10 4.59 -0.98
C ILE A 134 -5.83 4.86 -1.79
N VAL A 135 -4.71 5.04 -1.08
CA VAL A 135 -3.39 5.10 -1.70
C VAL A 135 -2.51 4.03 -1.07
N LEU A 136 -2.09 3.08 -1.88
CA LEU A 136 -1.14 2.04 -1.51
C LEU A 136 0.28 2.50 -1.81
N GLY A 137 1.23 2.04 -1.02
CA GLY A 137 2.63 2.35 -1.14
C GLY A 137 3.48 1.11 -1.09
N GLY A 138 4.51 1.04 -1.92
CA GLY A 138 5.50 -0.03 -1.82
C GLY A 138 6.38 -0.14 -3.06
N ASP A 139 7.12 -1.23 -3.09
CA ASP A 139 8.02 -1.61 -4.16
C ASP A 139 7.90 -3.13 -4.35
N PHE A 140 7.43 -3.56 -5.52
CA PHE A 140 7.23 -4.99 -5.83
C PHE A 140 8.56 -5.76 -5.94
N ARG A 141 9.69 -5.06 -6.00
CA ARG A 141 11.04 -5.65 -5.95
C ARG A 141 11.48 -6.01 -4.53
N GLN A 142 10.70 -5.60 -3.52
CA GLN A 142 10.95 -5.96 -2.13
C GLN A 142 10.20 -7.27 -1.79
N ILE A 143 9.67 -7.36 -0.58
CA ILE A 143 9.07 -8.59 -0.07
C ILE A 143 7.64 -8.72 -0.62
N LEU A 144 7.40 -9.80 -1.36
CA LEU A 144 6.07 -10.26 -1.78
C LEU A 144 5.36 -11.01 -0.63
N PRO A 145 4.07 -11.36 -0.77
CA PRO A 145 3.36 -12.08 0.28
C PRO A 145 4.03 -13.42 0.60
N VAL A 146 4.25 -13.67 1.89
CA VAL A 146 4.88 -14.91 2.36
C VAL A 146 3.84 -16.02 2.39
N ILE A 147 3.98 -17.00 1.49
CA ILE A 147 3.15 -18.22 1.45
C ILE A 147 3.99 -19.40 1.94
N PRO A 148 3.81 -19.87 3.18
CA PRO A 148 4.60 -20.99 3.70
C PRO A 148 4.45 -22.23 2.83
N LYS A 149 5.57 -22.77 2.34
CA LYS A 149 5.61 -23.92 1.42
C LYS A 149 4.89 -23.68 0.07
N GLY A 150 4.61 -22.42 -0.27
CA GLY A 150 4.00 -22.05 -1.54
C GLY A 150 5.00 -22.09 -2.69
N SER A 151 4.49 -22.39 -3.88
CA SER A 151 5.21 -22.23 -5.15
C SER A 151 5.31 -20.77 -5.56
N ARG A 152 6.12 -20.48 -6.60
CA ARG A 152 6.16 -19.15 -7.22
C ARG A 152 4.78 -18.72 -7.73
N GLN A 153 4.01 -19.66 -8.29
CA GLN A 153 2.64 -19.42 -8.76
C GLN A 153 1.72 -19.03 -7.60
N ASP A 154 1.85 -19.67 -6.44
CA ASP A 154 1.05 -19.34 -5.24
C ASP A 154 1.35 -17.92 -4.75
N ILE A 155 2.63 -17.53 -4.73
CA ILE A 155 3.04 -16.17 -4.37
C ILE A 155 2.45 -15.15 -5.35
N VAL A 156 2.59 -15.37 -6.65
CA VAL A 156 2.03 -14.48 -7.69
C VAL A 156 0.51 -14.35 -7.51
N ASN A 157 -0.19 -15.48 -7.37
CA ASN A 157 -1.64 -15.51 -7.16
C ASN A 157 -2.09 -14.80 -5.88
N ALA A 158 -1.23 -14.73 -4.87
CA ALA A 158 -1.46 -14.01 -3.62
C ALA A 158 -1.17 -12.52 -3.71
N THR A 159 -0.47 -12.04 -4.75
CA THR A 159 -0.16 -10.61 -4.90
C THR A 159 -1.39 -9.77 -5.19
N LEU A 160 -1.32 -8.49 -4.82
CA LEU A 160 -2.34 -7.50 -5.12
C LEU A 160 -2.71 -7.44 -6.61
N ASN A 161 -1.74 -7.66 -7.51
CA ASN A 161 -1.95 -7.57 -8.96
C ASN A 161 -2.90 -8.66 -9.47
N SER A 162 -3.09 -9.74 -8.71
CA SER A 162 -4.04 -10.83 -8.98
C SER A 162 -5.40 -10.64 -8.28
N SER A 163 -5.67 -9.46 -7.72
CA SER A 163 -6.95 -9.09 -7.13
C SER A 163 -7.91 -8.50 -8.16
N TYR A 164 -9.22 -8.68 -7.96
CA TYR A 164 -10.25 -7.95 -8.71
C TYR A 164 -10.18 -6.44 -8.54
N LEU A 165 -9.47 -5.95 -7.52
CA LEU A 165 -9.26 -4.53 -7.27
C LEU A 165 -8.24 -3.90 -8.22
N TRP A 166 -7.27 -4.69 -8.70
CA TRP A 166 -6.12 -4.17 -9.45
C TRP A 166 -6.49 -3.43 -10.75
N PRO A 167 -7.48 -3.87 -11.55
CA PRO A 167 -7.92 -3.14 -12.73
C PRO A 167 -8.45 -1.72 -12.45
N HIS A 168 -8.85 -1.44 -11.22
CA HIS A 168 -9.31 -0.11 -10.79
C HIS A 168 -8.19 0.76 -10.22
N CYS A 169 -6.96 0.24 -10.14
CA CYS A 169 -5.83 0.90 -9.51
C CYS A 169 -5.09 1.79 -10.51
N GLU A 170 -4.95 3.07 -10.19
CA GLU A 170 -4.09 3.99 -10.93
C GLU A 170 -2.66 3.92 -10.40
N LEU A 171 -1.70 3.64 -11.27
CA LEU A 171 -0.29 3.53 -10.91
C LEU A 171 0.40 4.91 -11.00
N LEU A 172 1.00 5.31 -9.89
CA LEU A 172 1.84 6.51 -9.77
C LEU A 172 3.27 6.06 -9.46
N THR A 173 4.28 6.70 -10.06
CA THR A 173 5.68 6.26 -9.89
C THR A 173 6.58 7.40 -9.43
N LEU A 174 7.32 7.16 -8.34
CA LEU A 174 8.47 7.97 -7.95
C LEU A 174 9.75 7.39 -8.53
N THR A 175 10.41 8.16 -9.38
CA THR A 175 11.62 7.74 -10.12
C THR A 175 12.91 8.32 -9.56
N LYS A 176 12.84 9.43 -8.81
CA LYS A 176 14.03 10.14 -8.31
C LYS A 176 14.44 9.62 -6.93
N ASN A 177 15.66 9.11 -6.80
CA ASN A 177 16.23 8.77 -5.50
C ASN A 177 16.58 10.07 -4.76
N MET A 178 15.90 10.36 -3.65
CA MET A 178 16.13 11.56 -2.85
C MET A 178 17.17 11.32 -1.74
N ARG A 179 17.43 10.05 -1.37
CA ARG A 179 18.37 9.70 -0.30
C ARG A 179 19.83 9.90 -0.72
N LEU A 180 20.13 9.67 -2.00
CA LEU A 180 21.48 9.74 -2.54
C LEU A 180 21.88 11.14 -3.06
N GLN A 181 21.00 12.15 -2.97
CA GLN A 181 21.27 13.49 -3.55
C GLN A 181 22.03 14.45 -2.61
N ASN A 182 22.46 14.00 -1.43
CA ASN A 182 23.04 14.86 -0.39
C ASN A 182 24.59 14.76 -0.28
N SER A 183 25.30 14.25 -1.30
CA SER A 183 26.77 14.23 -1.29
C SER A 183 27.33 15.50 -1.94
N ASP A 184 28.01 16.34 -1.16
CA ASP A 184 28.62 17.62 -1.58
C ASP A 184 29.92 17.48 -2.40
N ALA A 185 30.38 16.24 -2.68
CA ALA A 185 31.58 15.97 -3.46
C ALA A 185 31.23 15.37 -4.84
N ASP A 186 31.68 16.03 -5.90
CA ASP A 186 31.37 15.71 -7.30
C ASP A 186 31.87 14.31 -7.72
N THR A 187 32.91 13.79 -7.05
CA THR A 187 33.46 12.44 -7.27
C THR A 187 32.59 11.34 -6.67
N ASP A 188 31.92 11.63 -5.54
CA ASP A 188 31.02 10.68 -4.86
C ASP A 188 29.70 10.50 -5.62
N LEU A 189 29.25 11.53 -6.36
CA LEU A 189 27.97 11.51 -7.08
C LEU A 189 27.93 10.45 -8.18
N LYS A 190 29.04 10.24 -8.90
CA LYS A 190 29.11 9.25 -9.98
C LYS A 190 29.08 7.83 -9.44
N GLU A 191 29.87 7.55 -8.41
CA GLU A 191 29.88 6.23 -7.75
C GLU A 191 28.52 5.91 -7.10
N LEU A 192 27.88 6.91 -6.47
CA LEU A 192 26.54 6.76 -5.90
C LEU A 192 25.48 6.49 -6.97
N GLN A 193 25.60 7.13 -8.14
CA GLN A 193 24.70 6.89 -9.25
C GLN A 193 24.88 5.50 -9.84
N GLU A 194 26.13 5.07 -10.08
CA GLU A 194 26.46 3.71 -10.53
C GLU A 194 25.94 2.65 -9.53
N PHE A 195 26.09 2.89 -8.23
CA PHE A 195 25.56 2.02 -7.18
C PHE A 195 24.02 1.98 -7.18
N SER A 196 23.36 3.14 -7.36
CA SER A 196 21.91 3.21 -7.45
C SER A 196 21.38 2.42 -8.66
N ASP A 197 22.00 2.60 -9.83
CA ASP A 197 21.63 1.91 -11.05
C ASP A 197 21.88 0.40 -10.93
N TRP A 198 22.98 0.00 -10.30
CA TRP A 198 23.26 -1.39 -9.99
C TRP A 198 22.20 -2.02 -9.08
N ILE A 199 21.82 -1.38 -7.97
CA ILE A 199 20.76 -1.87 -7.08
C ILE A 199 19.44 -2.03 -7.84
N LEU A 200 19.09 -1.06 -8.68
CA LEU A 200 17.86 -1.11 -9.47
C LEU A 200 17.88 -2.29 -10.44
N ALA A 201 18.99 -2.48 -11.15
CA ALA A 201 19.11 -3.57 -12.10
C ALA A 201 19.14 -4.95 -11.42
N VAL A 202 19.69 -5.07 -10.20
CA VAL A 202 19.52 -6.27 -9.35
C VAL A 202 18.05 -6.49 -9.01
N GLY A 203 17.34 -5.45 -8.56
CA GLY A 203 15.93 -5.55 -8.22
C GLY A 203 15.01 -5.86 -9.41
N ASP A 204 15.39 -5.40 -10.61
CA ASP A 204 14.68 -5.67 -11.86
C ASP A 204 15.02 -7.06 -12.45
N GLY A 205 15.98 -7.78 -11.84
CA GLY A 205 16.46 -9.07 -12.34
C GLY A 205 17.19 -8.99 -13.67
N SER A 206 17.69 -7.81 -14.05
CA SER A 206 18.44 -7.59 -15.29
C SER A 206 19.94 -7.87 -15.15
N ILE A 207 20.41 -8.10 -13.92
CA ILE A 207 21.75 -8.60 -13.60
C ILE A 207 21.61 -9.78 -12.63
N GLY A 208 22.34 -10.86 -12.89
CA GLY A 208 22.23 -12.14 -12.17
C GLY A 208 22.20 -13.32 -13.14
N ASN A 209 22.35 -14.54 -12.63
CA ASN A 209 22.30 -15.74 -13.46
C ASN A 209 20.86 -16.27 -13.53
N SER A 210 20.48 -16.91 -14.64
CA SER A 210 19.13 -17.47 -14.86
C SER A 210 18.69 -18.56 -13.87
N PHE A 211 19.57 -18.97 -12.95
CA PHE A 211 19.35 -20.02 -11.96
C PHE A 211 18.94 -19.52 -10.57
N ASP A 212 18.90 -18.20 -10.34
CA ASP A 212 18.59 -17.66 -9.03
C ASP A 212 17.14 -18.00 -8.61
N GLY A 213 17.04 -18.85 -7.57
CA GLY A 213 15.79 -19.31 -6.96
C GLY A 213 15.16 -20.56 -7.58
N ILE A 214 15.88 -21.36 -8.39
CA ILE A 214 15.44 -22.70 -8.84
C ILE A 214 15.76 -23.78 -7.81
N ASP A 215 16.78 -23.55 -6.97
CA ASP A 215 17.10 -24.47 -5.89
C ASP A 215 16.04 -24.37 -4.78
N LYS A 216 15.40 -25.52 -4.50
CA LYS A 216 14.52 -25.68 -3.35
C LYS A 216 15.36 -25.45 -2.08
N VAL A 217 14.93 -24.50 -1.25
CA VAL A 217 15.32 -24.43 0.17
C VAL A 217 14.75 -25.64 0.90
#